data_AF-A0A444LK95-F1
#
_entry.id   AF-A0A444LK95-F1
#
_cell.length_a   1.000
_cell.length_b   1.000
_cell.length_c   1.000
_cell.angle_alpha   90.00
_cell.angle_beta   90.00
_cell.angle_gamma   90.00
#
_symmetry.space_group_name_H-M   'P 1'
#
loop_
_entity.id
_entity.type
_entity.pdbx_description
1 polymer ?
#
loop_
_entity_poly.entity_id
_entity_poly.type
_entity_poly.pdbx_seq_one_letter_code
_entity_poly.pdbx_strand_id
1 'polypeptide(L)'
;MAHDHKASTTASSGEADFRPPVEVAAAAEKGLKLREQFRRGGTTIGIARARDLKHRKSLSEKTVKRMVSYFARHSVDKRAENFGNDENPSAGYIAWLLWGGDAGQKWAEQHKAAIEKAKQSKMRRVKQH
;
A
#
# COMPACT_ATOMS: atom_id res chain seq x y z
N MET A 1 -36.04 1.46 10.29
CA MET A 1 -35.02 2.41 9.78
C MET A 1 -34.23 2.85 11.01
N ALA A 2 -32.95 2.57 11.24
CA ALA A 2 -31.85 2.13 10.39
C ALA A 2 -31.06 1.03 11.11
N HIS A 3 -30.45 0.11 10.35
CA HIS A 3 -29.63 -0.97 10.88
C HIS A 3 -28.27 -0.42 11.33
N ASP A 4 -28.09 -0.32 12.64
CA ASP A 4 -26.82 -0.12 13.33
C ASP A 4 -25.90 -1.32 13.06
N HIS A 5 -25.04 -1.20 12.04
CA HIS A 5 -24.04 -2.22 11.73
C HIS A 5 -22.83 -2.07 12.65
N LYS A 6 -22.98 -2.70 13.80
CA LYS A 6 -21.96 -3.27 14.68
C LYS A 6 -20.63 -3.53 13.96
N ALA A 7 -19.60 -2.75 14.27
CA ALA A 7 -18.23 -3.03 13.87
C ALA A 7 -17.74 -4.29 14.60
N SER A 8 -17.87 -5.43 13.92
CA SER A 8 -17.37 -6.73 14.37
C SER A 8 -16.41 -7.28 13.32
N THR A 9 -15.11 -7.23 13.59
CA THR A 9 -14.14 -8.14 12.94
C THR A 9 -12.97 -8.40 13.87
N THR A 10 -13.17 -9.45 14.69
CA THR A 10 -12.19 -10.44 15.14
C THR A 10 -10.76 -10.27 14.60
N ALA A 11 -9.84 -9.83 15.46
CA ALA A 11 -8.42 -10.14 15.31
C ALA A 11 -8.20 -11.58 15.78
N SER A 12 -8.07 -12.52 14.84
CA SER A 12 -7.74 -13.91 15.12
C SER A 12 -6.31 -14.21 14.67
N SER A 13 -5.46 -14.47 15.67
CA SER A 13 -4.31 -15.37 15.68
C SER A 13 -3.26 -15.26 14.55
N GLY A 14 -2.21 -14.48 14.82
CA GLY A 14 -0.87 -14.70 14.23
C GLY A 14 -0.57 -14.04 12.88
N GLU A 15 -1.36 -13.06 12.44
CA GLU A 15 -1.01 -12.27 11.26
C GLU A 15 0.07 -11.25 11.60
N ALA A 16 1.17 -11.25 10.83
CA ALA A 16 2.14 -10.17 10.87
C ALA A 16 1.39 -8.84 10.66
N ASP A 17 1.50 -7.90 11.59
CA ASP A 17 0.80 -6.62 11.51
C ASP A 17 1.23 -5.85 10.25
N PHE A 18 0.43 -5.92 9.19
CA PHE A 18 0.63 -5.14 7.96
C PHE A 18 0.09 -3.72 8.12
N ARG A 19 0.44 -3.09 9.23
CA ARG A 19 0.09 -1.70 9.50
C ARG A 19 1.14 -0.79 8.86
N PRO A 20 0.76 0.15 7.97
CA PRO A 20 1.73 1.00 7.31
C PRO A 20 2.36 1.99 8.31
N PRO A 21 3.65 2.30 8.16
CA PRO A 21 4.34 3.30 8.97
C PRO A 21 3.86 4.72 8.63
N VAL A 22 4.24 5.68 9.47
CA VAL A 22 3.83 7.09 9.33
C VAL A 22 4.27 7.67 7.98
N GLU A 23 5.46 7.31 7.51
CA GLU A 23 6.00 7.76 6.22
C GLU A 23 5.12 7.35 5.03
N VAL A 24 4.59 6.12 5.06
CA VAL A 24 3.67 5.60 4.05
C VAL A 24 2.35 6.35 4.07
N ALA A 25 1.83 6.61 5.27
CA ALA A 25 0.60 7.38 5.44
C ALA A 25 0.76 8.83 4.96
N ALA A 26 1.90 9.46 5.25
CA ALA A 26 2.23 10.81 4.81
C ALA A 26 2.35 10.90 3.28
N ALA A 27 3.00 9.92 2.64
CA ALA A 27 3.09 9.85 1.18
C ALA A 27 1.71 9.67 0.54
N ALA A 28 0.87 8.79 1.09
CA ALA A 28 -0.50 8.59 0.62
C ALA A 28 -1.36 9.86 0.77
N GLU A 29 -1.20 10.58 1.88
CA GLU A 29 -1.87 11.87 2.09
C GLU A 29 -1.40 12.92 1.07
N LYS A 30 -0.09 13.02 0.83
CA LYS A 30 0.47 13.91 -0.19
C LYS A 30 -0.10 13.59 -1.57
N GLY A 31 -0.16 12.31 -1.94
CA GLY A 31 -0.75 11.86 -3.21
C GLY A 31 -2.22 12.26 -3.35
N LEU A 32 -3.01 12.18 -2.27
CA LEU A 32 -4.40 12.62 -2.26
C LEU A 32 -4.52 14.14 -2.49
N LYS A 33 -3.69 14.95 -1.80
CA LYS A 33 -3.66 16.41 -1.96
C LYS A 33 -3.27 16.82 -3.38
N LEU A 34 -2.22 16.23 -3.94
CA LEU A 34 -1.80 16.50 -5.32
C LEU A 34 -2.87 16.07 -6.33
N ARG A 35 -3.55 14.94 -6.10
CA ARG A 35 -4.66 14.53 -6.96
C ARG A 35 -5.82 15.54 -6.89
N GLU A 36 -6.14 16.05 -5.72
CA GLU A 36 -7.20 17.05 -5.54
C GLU A 36 -6.87 18.34 -6.32
N GLN A 37 -5.63 18.81 -6.24
CA GLN A 37 -5.15 20.01 -6.91
C GLN A 37 -5.04 19.85 -8.44
N PHE A 38 -4.37 18.79 -8.92
CA PHE A 38 -4.04 18.61 -10.34
C PHE A 38 -5.02 17.72 -11.10
N ARG A 39 -5.94 17.05 -10.41
CA ARG A 39 -7.00 16.16 -10.96
C ARG A 39 -6.49 15.08 -11.93
N ARG A 40 -5.23 14.66 -11.78
CA ARG A 40 -4.58 13.61 -12.61
C ARG A 40 -3.94 12.54 -11.73
N GLY A 41 -3.68 11.38 -12.34
CA GLY A 41 -2.99 10.26 -11.68
C GLY A 41 -3.87 9.39 -10.78
N GLY A 42 -3.59 8.09 -10.80
CA GLY A 42 -4.27 7.08 -9.99
C GLY A 42 -5.67 6.69 -10.49
N THR A 43 -6.08 5.48 -10.16
CA THR A 43 -7.45 4.98 -10.38
C THR A 43 -8.26 5.04 -9.08
N THR A 44 -9.57 4.77 -9.14
CA THR A 44 -10.43 4.60 -7.95
C THR A 44 -9.82 3.66 -6.92
N ILE A 45 -9.14 2.60 -7.38
CA ILE A 45 -8.42 1.65 -6.53
C ILE A 45 -7.25 2.33 -5.81
N GLY A 46 -6.45 3.13 -6.53
CA GLY A 46 -5.33 3.87 -5.93
C GLY A 46 -5.78 4.90 -4.89
N ILE A 47 -6.90 5.58 -5.14
CA ILE A 47 -7.47 6.56 -4.21
C ILE A 47 -8.00 5.89 -2.95
N ALA A 48 -8.75 4.79 -3.10
CA ALA A 48 -9.22 4.00 -1.97
C ALA A 48 -8.04 3.48 -1.15
N ARG A 49 -6.98 3.00 -1.82
CA ARG A 49 -5.75 2.55 -1.16
C ARG A 49 -5.09 3.68 -0.37
N ALA A 50 -4.93 4.86 -0.97
CA ALA A 50 -4.35 6.01 -0.31
C ALA A 50 -5.11 6.39 0.97
N ARG A 51 -6.45 6.32 0.93
CA ARG A 51 -7.30 6.56 2.11
C ARG A 51 -7.06 5.54 3.21
N ASP A 52 -6.97 4.25 2.88
CA ASP A 52 -6.66 3.20 3.85
C ASP A 52 -5.26 3.37 4.46
N LEU A 53 -4.26 3.73 3.63
CA LEU A 53 -2.89 3.98 4.06
C LEU A 53 -2.78 5.21 4.96
N LYS A 54 -3.44 6.32 4.60
CA LYS A 54 -3.50 7.54 5.41
C LYS A 54 -4.03 7.25 6.82
N HIS A 55 -5.06 6.41 6.92
CA HIS A 55 -5.68 6.05 8.20
C HIS A 55 -4.91 4.95 8.94
N ARG A 56 -3.77 4.51 8.41
CA ARG A 56 -2.94 3.43 8.92
C ARG A 56 -3.72 2.15 9.24
N LYS A 57 -4.69 1.82 8.39
CA LYS A 57 -5.45 0.57 8.53
C LYS A 57 -4.51 -0.62 8.35
N SER A 58 -4.72 -1.67 9.15
CA SER A 58 -4.03 -2.94 8.91
C SER A 58 -4.48 -3.52 7.57
N LEU A 59 -3.53 -3.89 6.73
CA LEU A 59 -3.81 -4.47 5.41
C LEU A 59 -3.72 -5.99 5.47
N SER A 60 -4.25 -6.67 4.45
CA SER A 60 -4.08 -8.12 4.29
C SER A 60 -2.79 -8.46 3.53
N GLU A 61 -2.25 -9.68 3.70
CA GLU A 61 -1.13 -10.20 2.89
C GLU A 61 -1.38 -10.00 1.39
N LYS A 62 -2.60 -10.32 0.92
CA LYS A 62 -3.00 -10.17 -0.48
C LYS A 62 -2.86 -8.72 -0.95
N THR A 63 -3.19 -7.77 -0.08
CA THR A 63 -3.05 -6.34 -0.36
C THR A 63 -1.58 -5.95 -0.49
N VAL A 64 -0.75 -6.35 0.48
CA VAL A 64 0.69 -6.05 0.45
C VAL A 64 1.35 -6.62 -0.81
N LYS A 65 1.01 -7.84 -1.20
CA LYS A 65 1.48 -8.44 -2.47
C LYS A 65 1.06 -7.63 -3.68
N ARG A 66 -0.17 -7.13 -3.71
CA ARG A 66 -0.66 -6.25 -4.78
C ARG A 66 0.11 -4.94 -4.84
N MET A 67 0.49 -4.37 -3.69
CA MET A 67 1.33 -3.18 -3.65
C MET A 67 2.70 -3.44 -4.27
N VAL A 68 3.36 -4.55 -3.93
CA VAL A 68 4.64 -4.93 -4.56
C VAL A 68 4.50 -5.07 -6.08
N SER A 69 3.48 -5.80 -6.56
CA SER A 69 3.23 -5.94 -8.01
C SER A 69 2.89 -4.61 -8.70
N TYR A 70 2.29 -3.65 -7.97
CA TYR A 70 2.06 -2.31 -8.48
C TYR A 70 3.39 -1.58 -8.66
N PHE A 71 4.20 -1.48 -7.60
CA PHE A 71 5.48 -0.76 -7.63
C PHE A 71 6.49 -1.35 -8.62
N ALA A 72 6.53 -2.67 -8.77
CA ALA A 72 7.41 -3.32 -9.75
C ALA A 72 7.09 -2.86 -11.19
N ARG A 73 5.80 -2.84 -11.56
CA ARG A 73 5.34 -2.44 -12.91
C ARG A 73 5.46 -0.94 -13.17
N HIS A 74 5.27 -0.12 -12.14
CA HIS A 74 5.29 1.34 -12.25
C HIS A 74 6.66 1.93 -11.86
N SER A 75 7.69 1.10 -11.67
CA SER A 75 9.06 1.54 -11.45
C SER A 75 9.61 2.33 -12.64
N VAL A 76 9.14 1.99 -13.86
CA VAL A 76 9.47 2.72 -15.09
C VAL A 76 8.92 4.14 -15.10
N ASP A 77 7.80 4.41 -14.41
CA ASP A 77 7.20 5.74 -14.33
C ASP A 77 8.11 6.74 -13.61
N LYS A 78 9.07 6.25 -12.80
CA LYS A 78 10.11 7.08 -12.18
C LYS A 78 11.01 7.78 -13.19
N ARG A 79 11.04 7.31 -14.44
CA ARG A 79 11.83 7.88 -15.54
C ARG A 79 11.06 8.95 -16.32
N ALA A 80 9.77 9.15 -16.03
CA ALA A 80 8.97 10.16 -16.69
C ALA A 80 9.44 11.56 -16.31
N GLU A 81 9.32 12.50 -17.25
CA GLU A 81 9.52 13.91 -16.98
C GLU A 81 8.58 14.39 -15.85
N ASN A 82 9.11 15.20 -14.95
CA ASN A 82 8.41 15.70 -13.75
C ASN A 82 7.97 14.63 -12.73
N PHE A 83 8.58 13.44 -12.76
CA PHE A 83 8.47 12.52 -11.62
C PHE A 83 9.16 13.14 -10.39
N GLY A 84 8.44 13.30 -9.28
CA GLY A 84 8.96 13.97 -8.08
C GLY A 84 8.83 15.49 -8.06
N ASN A 85 8.24 16.11 -9.09
CA ASN A 85 7.96 17.54 -9.10
C ASN A 85 6.66 17.82 -8.35
N ASP A 86 6.70 18.52 -7.22
CA ASP A 86 5.50 18.84 -6.44
C ASP A 86 4.67 19.99 -7.03
N GLU A 87 5.29 20.87 -7.82
CA GLU A 87 4.65 22.02 -8.47
C GLU A 87 3.94 21.62 -9.77
N ASN A 88 4.45 20.62 -10.47
CA ASN A 88 3.83 20.06 -11.68
C ASN A 88 4.01 18.52 -11.73
N PRO A 89 3.38 17.77 -10.81
CA PRO A 89 3.61 16.34 -10.66
C PRO A 89 3.09 15.54 -11.85
N SER A 90 3.91 14.63 -12.39
CA SER A 90 3.43 13.69 -13.40
C SER A 90 2.28 12.82 -12.86
N ALA A 91 1.40 12.35 -13.75
CA ALA A 91 0.31 11.44 -13.35
C ALA A 91 0.84 10.15 -12.70
N GLY A 92 2.02 9.68 -13.14
CA GLY A 92 2.74 8.56 -12.54
C GLY A 92 3.21 8.85 -11.12
N TYR A 93 3.73 10.06 -10.85
CA TYR A 93 4.15 10.45 -9.50
C TYR A 93 2.99 10.54 -8.51
N ILE A 94 1.86 11.12 -8.92
CA ILE A 94 0.65 11.15 -8.07
C ILE A 94 0.18 9.72 -7.78
N ALA A 95 0.11 8.86 -8.82
CA ALA A 95 -0.26 7.47 -8.64
C ALA A 95 0.70 6.74 -7.69
N TRP A 96 2.02 6.96 -7.84
CA TRP A 96 3.05 6.40 -6.97
C TRP A 96 2.84 6.79 -5.50
N LEU A 97 2.57 8.06 -5.24
CA LEU A 97 2.28 8.57 -3.89
C LEU A 97 1.00 7.99 -3.30
N LEU A 98 -0.06 7.82 -4.10
CA LEU A 98 -1.32 7.21 -3.64
C LEU A 98 -1.12 5.77 -3.12
N TRP A 99 -0.12 5.05 -3.64
CA TRP A 99 0.24 3.72 -3.14
C TRP A 99 1.22 3.74 -1.96
N GLY A 100 1.63 4.91 -1.49
CA GLY A 100 2.52 5.09 -0.34
C GLY A 100 3.93 5.55 -0.69
N GLY A 101 4.20 5.85 -1.96
CA GLY A 101 5.50 6.35 -2.41
C GLY A 101 6.64 5.35 -2.20
N ASP A 102 7.87 5.85 -2.12
CA ASP A 102 9.07 5.02 -1.92
C ASP A 102 9.07 4.30 -0.57
N ALA A 103 8.55 4.96 0.47
CA ALA A 103 8.31 4.33 1.77
C ALA A 103 7.36 3.14 1.63
N GLY A 104 6.31 3.28 0.83
CA GLY A 104 5.30 2.23 0.57
C GLY A 104 5.89 1.05 -0.19
N GLN A 105 6.75 1.33 -1.17
CA GLN A 105 7.49 0.30 -1.90
C GLN A 105 8.36 -0.51 -0.94
N LYS A 106 9.25 0.15 -0.20
CA LYS A 106 10.18 -0.50 0.73
C LYS A 106 9.44 -1.32 1.78
N TRP A 107 8.39 -0.73 2.36
CA TRP A 107 7.56 -1.39 3.35
C TRP A 107 6.89 -2.66 2.79
N ALA A 108 6.29 -2.58 1.60
CA ALA A 108 5.61 -3.72 0.99
C ALA A 108 6.58 -4.85 0.62
N GLU A 109 7.77 -4.51 0.11
CA GLU A 109 8.83 -5.48 -0.22
C GLU A 109 9.34 -6.21 1.02
N GLN A 110 9.59 -5.49 2.12
CA GLN A 110 10.00 -6.08 3.41
C GLN A 110 8.96 -7.08 3.93
N HIS A 111 7.68 -6.71 3.91
CA HIS A 111 6.62 -7.58 4.40
C HIS A 111 6.42 -8.79 3.49
N LYS A 112 6.54 -8.63 2.16
CA LYS A 112 6.52 -9.77 1.23
C LYS A 112 7.63 -10.78 1.56
N ALA A 113 8.85 -10.32 1.83
CA ALA A 113 9.94 -11.21 2.22
C ALA A 113 9.65 -11.95 3.53
N ALA A 114 9.09 -11.25 4.52
CA ALA A 114 8.69 -11.84 5.80
C ALA A 114 7.61 -12.92 5.63
N ILE A 115 6.59 -12.65 4.80
CA ILE A 115 5.52 -13.60 4.46
C ILE A 115 6.08 -14.87 3.82
N GLU A 116 6.95 -14.73 2.81
CA GLU A 116 7.52 -15.89 2.12
C GLU A 116 8.41 -16.73 3.07
N LYS A 117 9.19 -16.07 3.93
CA LYS A 117 9.97 -16.75 4.98
C LYS A 117 9.08 -17.51 5.96
N ALA A 118 7.97 -16.90 6.41
CA ALA A 118 7.01 -17.53 7.30
C ALA A 118 6.34 -18.75 6.63
N LYS A 119 5.93 -18.65 5.36
CA LYS A 119 5.38 -19.78 4.59
C LYS A 119 6.37 -20.93 4.43
N GLN A 120 7.63 -20.61 4.12
CA GLN A 120 8.67 -21.62 3.98
C GLN A 120 8.94 -22.34 5.31
N SER A 121 8.94 -21.62 6.43
CA SER A 121 9.09 -22.22 7.77
C SER A 121 7.92 -23.16 8.13
N LYS A 122 6.68 -22.77 7.82
CA LYS A 122 5.49 -23.58 8.06
C LYS A 122 5.48 -24.84 7.19
N MET A 123 5.87 -24.72 5.92
CA MET A 123 5.99 -25.85 5.00
C MET A 123 7.06 -26.85 5.46
N ARG A 124 8.22 -26.37 5.93
CA ARG A 124 9.28 -27.22 6.47
C ARG A 124 8.83 -27.99 7.71
N ARG A 125 7.99 -27.39 8.56
CA ARG A 125 7.47 -28.03 9.77
C ARG A 125 6.41 -29.11 9.49
N VAL A 126 5.62 -28.93 8.42
CA VAL A 126 4.62 -29.92 7.99
C VAL A 126 5.27 -31.14 7.32
N LYS A 127 6.39 -30.97 6.61
CA LYS A 127 7.08 -32.05 5.89
C LYS A 127 7.94 -32.98 6.77
N GLN A 128 7.98 -32.74 8.08
CA GLN A 128 8.76 -33.48 9.08
C GLN A 128 7.88 -34.38 9.97
N HIS A 129 6.59 -34.47 9.65
CA HIS A 129 5.61 -35.41 10.19
C HIS A 129 5.15 -36.34 9.06
#